data_AF-A0A328HHL8-F1
#
_entry.id   AF-A0A328HHL8-F1
#
_cell.length_a   1.000
_cell.length_b   1.000
_cell.length_c   1.000
_cell.angle_alpha   90.00
_cell.angle_beta   90.00
_cell.angle_gamma   90.00
#
_symmetry.space_group_name_H-M   'P 1'
#
loop_
_entity.id
_entity.type
_entity.pdbx_description
1 polymer ?
#
loop_
_entity_poly.entity_id
_entity_poly.type
_entity_poly.pdbx_seq_one_letter_code
_entity_poly.pdbx_strand_id
1 'polypeptide(L)' 'MSTISTKVHVSGMTCGHCVSAVSEELEALAGVEEIDIDLNAGGVSTVTITSTQKLSPSEIGEAVAEAGYLVVANEA' A
#
# COMPACT_ATOMS: atom_id res chain seq x y z
N MET A 1 21.62 -3.89 -4.70
CA MET A 1 20.36 -3.65 -5.44
C MET A 1 19.80 -2.35 -4.90
N SER A 2 19.43 -1.41 -5.77
CA SER A 2 18.84 -0.13 -5.34
C SER A 2 17.33 -0.30 -5.32
N THR A 3 16.75 -0.38 -4.13
CA THR A 3 15.29 -0.39 -3.96
C THR A 3 14.77 1.02 -3.76
N ILE A 4 13.51 1.23 -4.12
CA ILE A 4 12.74 2.45 -3.94
C ILE A 4 11.71 2.16 -2.85
N SER A 5 11.63 3.06 -1.87
CA SER A 5 10.61 3.00 -0.83
C SER A 5 9.56 4.06 -1.12
N THR A 6 8.31 3.62 -1.30
CA THR A 6 7.14 4.47 -1.51
C THR A 6 6.25 4.37 -0.28
N LYS A 7 5.83 5.52 0.26
CA LYS A 7 4.90 5.56 1.39
C LYS A 7 3.52 6.03 0.95
N VAL A 8 2.52 5.32 1.44
CA VAL A 8 1.11 5.58 1.18
C VAL A 8 0.33 5.54 2.48
N HIS A 9 -0.68 6.39 2.55
CA HIS A 9 -1.59 6.49 3.68
C HIS A 9 -2.96 6.01 3.25
N VAL A 10 -3.47 5.00 3.93
CA VAL A 10 -4.75 4.35 3.61
C VAL A 10 -5.71 4.53 4.77
N SER A 11 -6.93 4.97 4.46
CA SER A 11 -7.98 5.16 5.46
C SER A 11 -9.02 4.05 5.37
N GLY A 12 -9.60 3.68 6.51
CA GLY A 12 -10.68 2.68 6.60
C GLY A 12 -10.23 1.25 6.89
N MET A 13 -8.92 0.98 6.94
CA MET A 13 -8.42 -0.30 7.45
C MET A 13 -8.59 -0.36 8.97
N THR A 14 -9.52 -1.20 9.42
CA THR A 14 -9.89 -1.34 10.84
C THR A 14 -9.56 -2.72 11.42
N CYS A 15 -9.08 -3.65 10.58
CA CYS A 15 -8.93 -5.05 10.92
C CYS A 15 -7.67 -5.68 10.30
N GLY A 16 -7.10 -6.70 10.92
CA GLY A 16 -5.93 -7.41 10.38
C GLY A 16 -6.19 -8.08 9.02
N HIS A 17 -7.41 -8.55 8.76
CA HIS A 17 -7.78 -9.08 7.44
C HIS A 17 -7.76 -8.01 6.33
N CYS A 18 -8.04 -6.76 6.69
CA CYS A 18 -8.06 -5.62 5.81
C CYS A 18 -6.64 -5.35 5.27
N VAL A 19 -5.64 -5.55 6.13
CA VAL A 19 -4.22 -5.39 5.82
C VAL A 19 -3.77 -6.42 4.79
N SER A 20 -4.08 -7.70 5.02
CA SER A 20 -3.68 -8.78 4.11
C SER A 20 -4.26 -8.60 2.71
N ALA A 21 -5.53 -8.19 2.59
CA ALA A 21 -6.14 -7.91 1.29
C ALA A 21 -5.40 -6.80 0.54
N VAL A 22 -5.05 -5.69 1.23
CA VAL A 22 -4.31 -4.59 0.61
C VAL A 22 -2.87 -4.98 0.27
N SER A 23 -2.19 -5.73 1.14
CA SER A 23 -0.82 -6.17 0.85
C SER A 23 -0.79 -7.11 -0.36
N GLU A 24 -1.71 -8.06 -0.47
CA GLU A 24 -1.75 -8.99 -1.61
C GLU A 24 -1.94 -8.26 -2.95
N GLU A 25 -2.86 -7.28 -3.00
CA GLU A 25 -3.08 -6.47 -4.21
C GLU A 25 -1.86 -5.61 -4.57
N LEU A 26 -1.18 -5.06 -3.57
CA LEU A 26 0.03 -4.27 -3.79
C LEU A 26 1.24 -5.14 -4.15
N GLU A 27 1.36 -6.36 -3.59
CA GLU A 27 2.41 -7.32 -3.93
C GLU A 27 2.26 -7.83 -5.37
N ALA A 28 1.04 -7.80 -5.92
CA ALA A 28 0.78 -8.11 -7.33
C ALA A 28 1.33 -7.04 -8.29
N LEU A 29 1.64 -5.82 -7.80
CA LEU A 29 2.24 -4.78 -8.63
C LEU A 29 3.66 -5.17 -9.05
N ALA A 30 3.97 -4.92 -10.32
CA ALA A 30 5.26 -5.27 -10.87
C ALA A 30 6.41 -4.58 -10.11
N GLY A 31 7.40 -5.36 -9.72
CA GLY A 31 8.64 -4.87 -9.10
C GLY A 31 8.57 -4.69 -7.59
N VAL A 32 7.41 -4.86 -6.95
CA VAL A 32 7.30 -4.89 -5.48
C VAL A 32 8.08 -6.09 -4.94
N GLU A 33 8.89 -5.84 -3.91
CA GLU A 33 9.70 -6.85 -3.22
C GLU A 33 9.23 -7.07 -1.78
N GLU A 34 8.79 -6.01 -1.11
CA GLU A 34 8.36 -6.08 0.29
C GLU A 34 7.29 -5.01 0.58
N ILE A 35 6.35 -5.36 1.44
CA ILE A 35 5.32 -4.45 1.93
C ILE A 35 5.27 -4.50 3.45
N ASP A 36 5.30 -3.32 4.07
CA ASP A 36 5.15 -3.13 5.50
C ASP A 36 3.91 -2.26 5.76
N ILE A 37 2.98 -2.73 6.58
CA ILE A 37 1.73 -2.02 6.87
C ILE A 37 1.61 -1.76 8.36
N ASP A 38 1.67 -0.49 8.73
CA ASP A 38 1.36 0.01 10.06
C ASP A 38 -0.16 0.27 10.16
N LEU A 39 -0.89 -0.73 10.63
CA LEU A 39 -2.34 -0.66 10.80
C LEU A 39 -2.70 0.25 11.97
N ASN A 40 -3.43 1.31 11.68
CA ASN A 40 -4.05 2.17 12.68
C ASN A 40 -5.56 1.98 12.69
N ALA A 41 -6.06 1.09 13.54
CA ALA A 41 -7.48 0.75 13.62
C ALA A 41 -8.41 1.93 13.98
N GLY A 42 -7.85 3.04 14.48
CA GLY A 42 -8.59 4.25 14.84
C GLY A 42 -8.43 5.41 13.86
N GLY A 43 -7.75 5.23 12.72
CA GLY A 43 -7.42 6.34 11.84
C GLY A 43 -6.85 5.95 10.49
N VAL A 44 -5.70 6.54 10.15
CA VAL A 44 -5.01 6.35 8.88
C VAL A 44 -3.85 5.41 9.10
N SER A 45 -3.84 4.32 8.31
CA SER A 45 -2.76 3.34 8.33
C SER A 45 -1.68 3.76 7.34
N THR A 46 -0.43 3.48 7.67
CA THR A 46 0.71 3.78 6.80
C THR A 46 1.21 2.50 6.15
N VAL A 47 1.31 2.51 4.83
CA VAL A 47 1.81 1.41 4.01
C VAL A 47 3.14 1.86 3.41
N THR A 48 4.18 1.09 3.64
CA THR A 48 5.51 1.28 3.05
C THR A 48 5.75 0.17 2.06
N ILE A 49 5.96 0.53 0.79
CA ILE A 49 6.17 -0.39 -0.32
C ILE A 49 7.62 -0.28 -0.74
N THR A 50 8.34 -1.39 -0.72
CA THR A 50 9.70 -1.51 -1.25
C THR A 50 9.62 -2.15 -2.61
N SER A 51 10.09 -1.45 -3.64
CA SER A 51 10.05 -1.92 -5.03
C SER A 51 11.38 -1.69 -5.74
N THR A 52 11.67 -2.52 -6.73
CA THR A 52 12.83 -2.36 -7.64
C THR A 52 12.61 -1.25 -8.66
N GLN A 53 11.38 -0.78 -8.81
CA GLN A 53 11.01 0.29 -9.74
C GLN A 53 10.07 1.31 -9.11
N LYS A 54 9.93 2.45 -9.79
CA LYS A 54 9.04 3.51 -9.34
C LYS A 54 7.60 3.10 -9.65
N LEU A 55 6.78 2.95 -8.61
CA LEU A 55 5.36 2.68 -8.74
C LEU A 55 4.61 3.98 -9.02
N SER A 56 3.59 3.93 -9.88
CA SER A 56 2.76 5.10 -10.13
C SER A 56 1.74 5.28 -9.02
N PRO A 57 1.42 6.53 -8.63
CA PRO A 57 0.41 6.76 -7.61
C PRO A 57 -0.98 6.26 -8.01
N SER A 58 -1.28 6.21 -9.31
CA SER A 58 -2.52 5.61 -9.83
C SER A 58 -2.55 4.10 -9.61
N GLU A 59 -1.47 3.38 -9.93
CA GLU A 59 -1.39 1.91 -9.76
C GLU A 59 -1.59 1.50 -8.30
N ILE A 60 -0.94 2.22 -7.38
CA ILE A 60 -1.10 1.99 -5.93
C ILE A 60 -2.55 2.30 -5.51
N GLY A 61 -3.12 3.39 -6.01
CA GLY A 61 -4.51 3.77 -5.72
C GLY A 61 -5.52 2.75 -6.23
N GLU A 62 -5.30 2.20 -7.43
CA GLU A 62 -6.14 1.19 -8.06
C GLU A 62 -6.09 -0.13 -7.28
N ALA A 63 -4.90 -0.64 -6.94
CA ALA A 63 -4.75 -1.85 -6.12
C ALA A 63 -5.45 -1.73 -4.75
N VAL A 64 -5.29 -0.58 -4.08
CA VAL A 64 -5.97 -0.32 -2.79
C VAL A 64 -7.48 -0.19 -2.97
N ALA A 65 -7.95 0.36 -4.09
CA ALA A 65 -9.37 0.47 -4.41
C ALA A 65 -10.00 -0.88 -4.76
N GLU A 66 -9.27 -1.79 -5.42
CA GLU A 66 -9.70 -3.17 -5.66
C GLU A 66 -9.85 -3.95 -4.35
N ALA A 67 -8.96 -3.72 -3.38
CA ALA A 67 -9.11 -4.22 -2.01
C ALA A 67 -10.29 -3.58 -1.24
N GLY A 68 -10.90 -2.51 -1.76
CA GLY A 68 -12.06 -1.84 -1.18
C GLY A 68 -11.72 -0.68 -0.23
N TYR A 69 -10.50 -0.14 -0.29
CA TYR A 69 -10.04 0.96 0.56
C TYR A 69 -9.68 2.22 -0.23
N LEU A 70 -9.39 3.30 0.48
CA LEU A 70 -9.03 4.60 -0.12
C LEU A 70 -7.66 5.05 0.35
N VAL A 71 -6.79 5.35 -0.62
CA VAL A 71 -5.53 6.06 -0.39
C VAL A 71 -5.84 7.54 -0.18
N VAL A 72 -5.45 8.08 0.97
CA VAL A 72 -5.67 9.48 1.37
C VAL A 72 -4.43 10.36 1.21
N ALA A 73 -3.24 9.76 1.16
CA ALA A 73 -2.01 10.45 0.74
C ALA A 73 -1.06 9.46 0.07
N ASN A 74 -0.40 9.90 -0.99
CA ASN A 74 0.56 9.10 -1.73
C ASN A 74 1.81 9.94 -2.02
N GLU A 75 2.97 9.45 -1.57
CA GLU A 75 4.28 10.08 -1.79
C GLU A 75 5.12 9.31 -2.84
N ALA A 76 4.48 8.79 -3.89
CA ALA A 76 5.11 8.14 -5.04
C ALA A 76 5.68 9.14 -6.08
#